data_AF-A0A6B2JBI7-F1
#
_entry.id   AF-A0A6B2JBI7-F1
#
_cell.length_a   1.000
_cell.length_b   1.000
_cell.length_c   1.000
_cell.angle_alpha   90.00
_cell.angle_beta   90.00
_cell.angle_gamma   90.00
#
_symmetry.space_group_name_H-M   'P 1'
#
loop_
_entity.id
_entity.type
_entity.pdbx_description
1 polymer ?
#
loop_
_entity_poly.entity_id
_entity_poly.type
_entity_poly.pdbx_seq_one_letter_code
_entity_poly.pdbx_strand_id
1 'polypeptide(L)'
;MIRRNGEHLISSDVVAYVSSSKPLSQERFDEVVKNFIFSQERSYSEDSLFGLTILSEISAKAFFNNDPGTVIKVIDSLTDILDCLFEIKPSQNVIYKNLYVKEIAIEEIIKSSFENIRSYGSSNILVAKRLQKSLAHIAKQLQNDEKNLF
;
A
#
# COMPACT_ATOMS: atom_id res chain seq x y z
N MET A 1 16.35 0.24 10.54
CA MET A 1 14.91 0.19 10.22
C MET A 1 14.73 -0.80 9.08
N ILE A 2 13.86 -1.80 9.22
CA ILE A 2 13.60 -2.82 8.18
C ILE A 2 12.87 -2.15 7.01
N ARG A 3 13.25 -2.50 5.77
CA ARG A 3 12.62 -1.99 4.54
C ARG A 3 11.42 -2.86 4.17
N ARG A 4 10.34 -2.25 3.70
CA ARG A 4 9.21 -3.01 3.13
C ARG A 4 9.41 -3.28 1.65
N ASN A 5 8.59 -4.16 1.09
CA ASN A 5 8.59 -4.40 -0.34
C ASN A 5 8.27 -3.10 -1.11
N GLY A 6 9.08 -2.83 -2.15
CA GLY A 6 8.91 -1.68 -3.03
C GLY A 6 9.35 -0.32 -2.49
N GLU A 7 9.97 -0.26 -1.31
CA GLU A 7 10.70 0.93 -0.88
C GLU A 7 11.93 1.17 -1.78
N HIS A 8 12.21 2.45 -2.06
CA HIS A 8 13.44 2.82 -2.75
C HIS A 8 14.65 2.53 -1.86
N LEU A 9 15.71 1.97 -2.45
CA LEU A 9 16.91 1.57 -1.77
C LEU A 9 18.13 2.29 -2.35
N ILE A 10 19.02 2.72 -1.46
CA ILE A 10 20.39 3.13 -1.80
C ILE A 10 21.39 2.07 -1.33
N SER A 11 22.60 2.04 -1.88
CA SER A 11 23.58 0.95 -1.65
C SER A 11 23.95 0.73 -0.17
N SER A 12 23.73 1.70 0.71
CA SER A 12 23.99 1.59 2.15
C SER A 12 22.81 1.05 2.95
N ASP A 13 21.65 0.83 2.33
CA ASP A 13 20.44 0.45 3.05
C ASP A 13 20.46 -0.99 3.51
N VAL A 14 20.07 -1.19 4.77
CA VAL A 14 19.84 -2.52 5.33
C VAL A 14 18.43 -2.98 4.96
N VAL A 15 18.33 -4.08 4.22
CA VAL A 15 17.04 -4.62 3.75
C VAL A 15 16.37 -5.54 4.77
N ALA A 16 17.16 -6.35 5.48
CA ALA A 16 16.67 -7.33 6.45
C ALA A 16 17.73 -7.65 7.51
N TYR A 17 17.28 -8.25 8.61
CA TYR A 17 18.13 -8.82 9.65
C TYR A 17 17.83 -10.30 9.78
N VAL A 18 18.87 -11.09 10.04
CA VAL A 18 18.74 -12.53 10.31
C VAL A 18 19.21 -12.78 11.73
N SER A 19 18.38 -13.46 12.52
CA SER A 19 18.73 -13.92 13.86
C SER A 19 18.78 -15.44 13.88
N SER A 20 19.82 -15.99 14.50
CA SER A 20 20.03 -17.43 14.63
C SER A 20 20.69 -17.74 15.96
N SER A 21 20.25 -18.80 16.62
CA SER A 21 20.86 -19.31 17.86
C SER A 21 22.22 -19.98 17.64
N LYS A 22 22.58 -20.25 16.39
CA LYS A 22 23.86 -20.83 15.98
C LYS A 22 24.52 -19.94 14.92
N PRO A 23 25.87 -19.93 14.82
CA PRO A 23 26.55 -19.27 13.72
C PRO A 23 25.99 -19.72 12.37
N LEU A 24 25.63 -18.77 11.52
CA LEU A 24 25.15 -19.05 10.17
C LEU A 24 26.35 -19.30 9.26
N SER A 25 26.35 -20.40 8.50
CA SER A 25 27.38 -20.61 7.47
C SER A 25 27.19 -19.62 6.31
N GLN A 26 28.28 -19.31 5.60
CA GLN A 26 28.22 -18.42 4.43
C GLN A 26 27.26 -18.95 3.37
N GLU A 27 27.26 -20.25 3.11
CA GLU A 27 26.37 -20.90 2.15
C GLU A 27 24.88 -20.65 2.45
N ARG A 28 24.47 -20.81 3.72
CA ARG A 28 23.08 -20.54 4.14
C ARG A 28 22.75 -19.06 4.08
N PHE A 29 23.70 -18.19 4.39
CA PHE A 29 23.52 -16.75 4.23
C PHE A 29 23.24 -16.40 2.77
N ASP A 30 24.05 -16.94 1.84
CA ASP A 30 23.90 -16.69 0.41
C ASP A 30 22.58 -17.25 -0.14
N GLU A 31 22.12 -18.40 0.36
CA GLU A 31 20.78 -18.94 0.04
C GLU A 31 19.66 -17.98 0.43
N VAL A 32 19.73 -17.39 1.63
CA VAL A 32 18.75 -16.38 2.07
C VAL A 32 18.82 -15.14 1.18
N VAL A 33 20.02 -14.63 0.90
CA VAL A 33 20.23 -13.43 0.08
C VAL A 33 19.69 -13.60 -1.34
N LYS A 34 19.80 -14.79 -1.95
CA LYS A 34 19.28 -15.09 -3.30
C LYS A 34 17.77 -14.92 -3.43
N ASN A 35 17.02 -14.93 -2.33
CA ASN A 35 15.57 -14.73 -2.33
C ASN A 35 15.16 -13.25 -2.31
N PHE A 36 16.11 -12.31 -2.19
CA PHE A 36 15.83 -10.88 -2.28
C PHE A 36 15.95 -10.41 -3.74
N ILE A 37 14.85 -9.87 -4.27
CA ILE A 37 14.77 -9.39 -5.65
C ILE A 37 14.94 -7.87 -5.64
N PHE A 38 15.92 -7.39 -6.41
CA PHE A 38 16.17 -5.97 -6.62
C PHE A 38 15.86 -5.60 -8.07
N SER A 39 15.16 -4.49 -8.26
CA SER A 39 14.75 -4.00 -9.57
C SER A 39 14.92 -2.48 -9.66
N GLN A 40 15.14 -1.98 -10.87
CA GLN A 40 15.17 -0.54 -11.14
C GLN A 40 13.76 0.07 -11.16
N GLU A 41 12.75 -0.76 -11.43
CA GLU A 41 11.34 -0.35 -11.48
C GLU A 41 10.51 -1.09 -10.42
N ARG A 42 9.49 -0.41 -9.88
CA ARG A 42 8.53 -1.01 -8.95
C ARG A 42 7.65 -2.02 -9.69
N SER A 43 7.31 -3.13 -9.02
CA SER A 43 6.45 -4.17 -9.58
C SER A 43 5.02 -4.06 -9.05
N TYR A 44 4.03 -4.22 -9.93
CA TYR A 44 2.61 -4.29 -9.55
C TYR A 44 2.25 -5.57 -8.78
N SER A 45 2.92 -6.69 -9.07
CA SER A 45 2.62 -7.98 -8.42
C SER A 45 3.19 -8.07 -7.01
N GLU A 46 4.30 -7.36 -6.77
CA GLU A 46 5.06 -7.47 -5.52
C GLU A 46 4.78 -6.32 -4.55
N ASP A 47 4.33 -5.17 -5.04
CA ASP A 47 4.11 -3.96 -4.24
C ASP A 47 2.64 -3.54 -4.25
N SER A 48 1.93 -3.92 -3.18
CA SER A 48 0.49 -3.64 -3.02
C SER A 48 0.17 -2.14 -2.99
N LEU A 49 1.07 -1.29 -2.48
CA LEU A 49 0.86 0.15 -2.45
C LEU A 49 1.11 0.82 -3.80
N PHE A 50 1.91 0.20 -4.67
CA PHE A 50 2.23 0.78 -5.97
C PHE A 50 1.00 0.86 -6.87
N GLY A 51 0.15 -0.19 -6.88
CA GLY A 51 -1.12 -0.18 -7.62
C GLY A 51 -2.03 0.99 -7.21
N LEU A 52 -2.17 1.24 -5.91
CA LEU A 52 -2.94 2.37 -5.37
C LEU A 52 -2.35 3.72 -5.80
N THR A 53 -1.01 3.83 -5.73
CA THR A 53 -0.27 5.04 -6.13
C THR A 53 -0.49 5.36 -7.61
N ILE A 54 -0.43 4.35 -8.48
CA ILE A 54 -0.64 4.53 -9.92
C ILE A 54 -2.07 4.96 -10.25
N LEU A 55 -3.08 4.39 -9.59
CA LEU A 55 -4.46 4.87 -9.72
C LEU A 55 -4.55 6.35 -9.32
N SER A 56 -3.95 6.72 -8.19
CA SER A 56 -3.86 8.11 -7.75
C SER A 56 -3.18 8.99 -8.82
N GLU A 57 -2.09 8.56 -9.43
CA GLU A 57 -1.40 9.30 -10.51
C GLU A 57 -2.24 9.43 -11.79
N ILE A 58 -3.02 8.41 -12.16
CA ILE A 58 -3.96 8.48 -13.28
C ILE A 58 -4.98 9.60 -13.06
N SER A 59 -5.44 9.79 -11.81
CA SER A 59 -6.31 10.92 -11.49
C SER A 59 -5.62 12.27 -11.73
N ALA A 60 -4.34 12.42 -11.37
CA ALA A 60 -3.58 13.64 -11.62
C ALA A 60 -3.52 13.93 -13.13
N LYS A 61 -3.22 12.90 -13.94
CA LYS A 61 -3.22 13.04 -15.40
C LYS A 61 -4.59 13.46 -15.95
N ALA A 62 -5.68 12.92 -15.41
CA ALA A 62 -7.03 13.32 -15.80
C ALA A 62 -7.35 14.77 -15.42
N PHE A 63 -6.88 15.26 -14.26
CA PHE A 63 -7.03 16.65 -13.87
C PHE A 63 -6.40 17.61 -14.87
N PHE A 64 -5.17 17.35 -15.31
CA PHE A 64 -4.47 18.20 -16.28
C PHE A 64 -5.17 18.25 -17.66
N ASN A 65 -6.03 17.27 -17.95
CA ASN A 65 -6.86 17.22 -19.16
C ASN A 65 -8.28 17.77 -18.94
N ASN A 66 -8.58 18.37 -17.78
CA ASN A 66 -9.91 18.84 -17.40
C ASN A 66 -11.00 17.73 -17.47
N ASP A 67 -10.64 16.50 -17.11
CA ASP A 67 -11.55 15.36 -17.07
C ASP A 67 -11.89 14.94 -15.62
N PRO A 68 -12.82 15.65 -14.96
CA PRO A 68 -13.26 15.28 -13.60
C PRO A 68 -14.03 13.96 -13.59
N GLY A 69 -14.57 13.50 -14.72
CA GLY A 69 -15.29 12.24 -14.83
C GLY A 69 -14.36 11.05 -14.59
N THR A 70 -13.18 11.06 -15.20
CA THR A 70 -12.15 10.03 -14.95
C THR A 70 -11.62 10.09 -13.52
N VAL A 71 -11.43 11.29 -12.95
CA VAL A 71 -11.01 11.40 -11.55
C VAL A 71 -12.02 10.77 -10.60
N ILE A 72 -13.31 11.03 -10.81
CA ILE A 72 -14.38 10.43 -10.01
C ILE A 72 -14.38 8.90 -10.15
N LYS A 73 -14.20 8.37 -11.36
CA LYS A 73 -14.08 6.91 -11.57
C LYS A 73 -12.90 6.31 -10.79
N VAL A 74 -11.75 7.00 -10.78
CA VAL A 74 -10.58 6.55 -10.00
C VAL A 74 -10.89 6.55 -8.50
N ILE A 75 -11.55 7.60 -7.97
CA ILE A 75 -11.96 7.62 -6.55
C ILE A 75 -12.86 6.43 -6.23
N ASP A 76 -13.80 6.12 -7.12
CA ASP A 76 -14.73 5.01 -6.92
C ASP A 76 -14.01 3.67 -6.92
N SER A 77 -13.13 3.43 -7.91
CA SER A 77 -12.31 2.21 -7.96
C SER A 77 -11.40 2.05 -6.75
N LEU A 78 -10.78 3.14 -6.27
CA LEU A 78 -9.97 3.09 -5.04
C LEU A 78 -10.83 2.77 -3.82
N THR A 79 -12.06 3.30 -3.75
CA THR A 79 -13.00 2.98 -2.67
C THR A 79 -13.34 1.50 -2.68
N ASP A 80 -13.69 0.95 -3.84
CA ASP A 80 -14.04 -0.48 -3.99
C ASP A 80 -12.88 -1.40 -3.62
N ILE A 81 -11.64 -1.04 -4.01
CA ILE A 81 -10.43 -1.79 -3.63
C ILE A 81 -10.22 -1.77 -2.12
N LEU A 82 -10.38 -0.60 -1.49
CA LEU A 82 -10.20 -0.46 -0.05
C LEU A 82 -11.29 -1.17 0.75
N ASP A 83 -12.52 -1.16 0.28
CA ASP A 83 -13.62 -1.94 0.88
C ASP A 83 -13.28 -3.43 0.89
N CYS A 84 -12.83 -3.97 -0.25
CA CYS A 84 -12.38 -5.36 -0.33
C CYS A 84 -11.19 -5.63 0.60
N LEU A 85 -10.21 -4.72 0.64
CA LEU A 85 -9.03 -4.88 1.47
C LEU A 85 -9.36 -4.93 2.97
N PHE A 86 -10.26 -4.07 3.44
CA PHE A 86 -10.62 -4.00 4.86
C PHE A 86 -11.58 -5.13 5.30
N GLU A 87 -12.31 -5.76 4.37
CA GLU A 87 -13.08 -6.97 4.67
C GLU A 87 -12.22 -8.23 4.89
N ILE A 88 -10.95 -8.23 4.43
CA ILE A 88 -10.06 -9.39 4.55
C ILE A 88 -9.67 -9.60 6.02
N LYS A 89 -10.13 -10.71 6.59
CA LYS A 89 -9.71 -11.13 7.92
C LYS A 89 -8.35 -11.82 7.87
N PRO A 90 -7.43 -11.50 8.80
CA PRO A 90 -6.15 -12.18 8.86
C PRO A 90 -6.33 -13.68 9.05
N SER A 91 -5.64 -14.48 8.24
CA SER A 91 -5.62 -15.93 8.40
C SER A 91 -4.97 -16.29 9.73
N GLN A 92 -5.63 -17.13 10.53
CA GLN A 92 -5.03 -17.68 11.75
C GLN A 92 -3.94 -18.72 11.47
N ASN A 93 -3.84 -19.20 10.22
CA ASN A 93 -2.86 -20.22 9.84
C ASN A 93 -1.53 -19.57 9.38
N VAL A 94 -0.58 -19.44 10.30
CA VAL A 94 0.77 -18.91 10.02
C VAL A 94 1.68 -20.01 9.48
N ILE A 95 1.91 -20.00 8.16
CA ILE A 95 2.77 -20.97 7.46
C ILE A 95 4.28 -20.67 7.58
N TYR A 96 4.67 -19.40 7.79
CA TYR A 96 6.06 -18.97 7.92
C TYR A 96 6.34 -18.37 9.31
N LYS A 97 6.64 -19.23 10.29
CA LYS A 97 6.80 -18.81 11.70
C LYS A 97 8.03 -17.95 12.00
N ASN A 98 9.04 -17.98 11.13
CA ASN A 98 10.32 -17.29 11.32
C ASN A 98 10.51 -16.09 10.38
N LEU A 99 9.49 -15.75 9.59
CA LEU A 99 9.53 -14.61 8.67
C LEU A 99 8.68 -13.48 9.26
N TYR A 100 9.31 -12.33 9.47
CA TYR A 100 8.65 -11.14 9.98
C TYR A 100 8.75 -10.04 8.93
N VAL A 101 7.62 -9.46 8.57
CA VAL A 101 7.53 -8.36 7.60
C VAL A 101 6.98 -7.13 8.30
N LYS A 102 7.40 -5.94 7.82
CA LYS A 102 6.82 -4.69 8.30
C LYS A 102 5.36 -4.62 7.82
N GLU A 103 4.45 -4.42 8.76
CA GLU A 103 3.05 -4.16 8.44
C GLU A 103 2.91 -2.84 7.66
N ILE A 104 1.97 -2.81 6.72
CA ILE A 104 1.62 -1.60 6.00
C ILE A 104 0.56 -0.87 6.84
N ALA A 105 0.92 0.28 7.38
CA ALA A 105 -0.01 1.09 8.15
C ALA A 105 -1.19 1.56 7.27
N ILE A 106 -2.39 1.60 7.85
CA ILE A 106 -3.60 2.12 7.18
C ILE A 106 -3.36 3.53 6.63
N GLU A 107 -2.62 4.37 7.36
CA GLU A 107 -2.26 5.71 6.91
C GLU A 107 -1.48 5.68 5.59
N GLU A 108 -0.54 4.74 5.42
CA GLU A 108 0.22 4.59 4.17
C GLU A 108 -0.71 4.15 3.02
N ILE A 109 -1.65 3.23 3.28
CA ILE A 109 -2.67 2.80 2.30
C ILE A 109 -3.53 3.98 1.84
N ILE A 110 -4.09 4.74 2.78
CA ILE A 110 -4.95 5.90 2.48
C ILE A 110 -4.18 6.99 1.73
N LYS A 111 -2.95 7.29 2.15
CA LYS A 111 -2.08 8.25 1.45
C LYS A 111 -1.78 7.78 0.03
N SER A 112 -1.32 6.55 -0.15
CA SER A 112 -1.03 5.99 -1.48
C SER A 112 -2.24 6.05 -2.42
N SER A 113 -3.46 5.82 -1.90
CA SER A 113 -4.69 5.91 -2.69
C SER A 113 -5.04 7.34 -3.10
N PHE A 114 -5.00 8.32 -2.18
CA PHE A 114 -5.65 9.61 -2.40
C PHE A 114 -4.72 10.83 -2.48
N GLU A 115 -3.40 10.69 -2.31
CA GLU A 115 -2.48 11.84 -2.21
C GLU A 115 -2.51 12.75 -3.45
N ASN A 116 -2.49 12.18 -4.65
CA ASN A 116 -2.55 12.96 -5.88
C ASN A 116 -3.93 13.62 -6.06
N ILE A 117 -5.00 12.90 -5.75
CA ILE A 117 -6.38 13.43 -5.82
C ILE A 117 -6.54 14.61 -4.85
N ARG A 118 -6.03 14.47 -3.63
CA ARG A 118 -6.03 15.53 -2.61
C ARG A 118 -5.27 16.76 -3.08
N SER A 119 -4.11 16.55 -3.68
CA SER A 119 -3.20 17.64 -4.09
C SER A 119 -3.76 18.45 -5.27
N TYR A 120 -4.35 17.78 -6.26
CA TYR A 120 -4.80 18.44 -7.49
C TYR A 120 -6.32 18.71 -7.54
N GLY A 121 -7.11 18.04 -6.71
CA GLY A 121 -8.57 18.07 -6.78
C GLY A 121 -9.29 19.15 -5.99
N SER A 122 -8.55 19.98 -5.25
CA SER A 122 -9.12 21.01 -4.38
C SER A 122 -9.92 22.09 -5.14
N SER A 123 -9.60 22.32 -6.41
CA SER A 123 -10.27 23.33 -7.25
C SER A 123 -11.57 22.85 -7.89
N ASN A 124 -11.89 21.55 -7.82
CA ASN A 124 -13.09 20.98 -8.43
C ASN A 124 -14.08 20.46 -7.38
N ILE A 125 -15.22 21.15 -7.25
CA ILE A 125 -16.23 20.83 -6.21
C ILE A 125 -16.83 19.42 -6.34
N LEU A 126 -17.00 18.91 -7.57
CA LEU A 126 -17.56 17.57 -7.79
C LEU A 126 -16.59 16.51 -7.29
N VAL A 127 -15.32 16.67 -7.59
CA VAL A 127 -14.26 15.78 -7.13
C VAL A 127 -14.09 15.87 -5.62
N ALA A 128 -13.98 17.07 -5.05
CA ALA A 128 -13.83 17.27 -3.61
C ALA A 128 -14.99 16.63 -2.83
N LYS A 129 -16.23 16.78 -3.31
CA LYS A 129 -17.41 16.16 -2.72
C LYS A 129 -17.36 14.64 -2.82
N ARG A 130 -16.89 14.08 -3.94
CA ARG A 130 -16.79 12.62 -4.11
C ARG A 130 -15.71 12.02 -3.22
N LEU A 131 -14.53 12.65 -3.15
CA LEU A 131 -13.44 12.25 -2.26
C LEU A 131 -13.90 12.22 -0.79
N GLN A 132 -14.57 13.27 -0.32
CA GLN A 132 -15.09 13.31 1.06
C GLN A 132 -16.10 12.19 1.33
N LYS A 133 -16.98 11.88 0.37
CA LYS A 133 -17.92 10.75 0.52
C LYS A 133 -17.21 9.40 0.61
N SER A 134 -16.20 9.19 -0.24
CA SER A 134 -15.37 7.97 -0.23
C SER A 134 -14.64 7.81 1.11
N LEU A 135 -13.95 8.87 1.57
CA LEU A 135 -13.24 8.84 2.86
C LEU A 135 -14.19 8.64 4.05
N ALA A 136 -15.38 9.25 4.04
CA ALA A 136 -16.38 9.05 5.08
C ALA A 136 -16.91 7.60 5.12
N HIS A 137 -17.06 6.97 3.95
CA HIS A 137 -17.45 5.56 3.85
C HIS A 137 -16.36 4.65 4.40
N ILE A 138 -15.10 4.84 3.97
CA ILE A 138 -13.94 4.09 4.45
C ILE A 138 -13.78 4.23 5.98
N ALA A 139 -13.89 5.45 6.50
CA ALA A 139 -13.80 5.70 7.94
C ALA A 139 -14.89 4.96 8.73
N LYS A 140 -16.11 4.86 8.18
CA LYS A 140 -17.20 4.11 8.79
C LYS A 140 -16.91 2.61 8.80
N GLN A 141 -16.33 2.05 7.74
CA GLN A 141 -15.94 0.64 7.71
C GLN A 141 -14.88 0.34 8.78
N LEU A 142 -13.81 1.13 8.84
CA LEU A 142 -12.73 0.94 9.83
C LEU A 142 -13.25 0.98 11.28
N GLN A 143 -14.21 1.84 11.58
CA GLN A 143 -14.86 1.89 12.91
C GLN A 143 -15.73 0.67 13.23
N ASN A 144 -16.33 0.04 12.21
CA ASN A 144 -17.10 -1.18 12.44
C ASN A 144 -16.19 -2.36 12.76
N ASP A 145 -15.01 -2.43 12.15
CA ASP A 145 -14.03 -3.48 12.46
C ASP A 145 -13.52 -3.37 13.90
N GLU A 146 -13.21 -2.16 14.39
CA GLU A 146 -12.83 -1.96 15.80
C GLU A 146 -13.91 -2.41 16.79
N LYS A 147 -15.20 -2.21 16.45
CA LYS A 147 -16.32 -2.65 17.29
C LYS A 147 -16.55 -4.17 17.28
N ASN A 148 -16.10 -4.86 16.23
CA ASN A 148 -16.21 -6.32 16.11
C ASN A 148 -15.04 -7.07 16.79
N LEU A 149 -14.06 -6.34 17.33
CA LEU A 149 -12.90 -6.87 18.04
C LEU A 149 -13.09 -6.94 19.57
N PHE A 150 -14.25 -6.51 20.08
CA PHE A 150 -14.66 -6.56 21.50
C PHE A 150 -16.05 -7.20 21.65
#